data_AF-A0A1N7LM90-F1
#
_entry.id   AF-A0A1N7LM90-F1
#
_cell.length_a   1.000
_cell.length_b   1.000
_cell.length_c   1.000
_cell.angle_alpha   90.00
_cell.angle_beta   90.00
_cell.angle_gamma   90.00
#
_symmetry.space_group_name_H-M   'P 1'
#
loop_
_entity.id
_entity.type
_entity.pdbx_description
1 polymer ?
#
loop_
_entity_poly.entity_id
_entity_poly.type
_entity_poly.pdbx_seq_one_letter_code
_entity_poly.pdbx_strand_id
1 'polypeptide(L)'
;MILFARDYPSTLAGLVADLRCEQAEIWTFDDEQTRRAAERALAGRGIRAHCHSALKPLVCAFVEHIETAGLRQAHITCPRHPDAAPRRFLLESYPLVAMFPDVDFTFDDGPDLRDLPVYALRLTYADGRQIDRRVAAPNRLHTDATGRTALSPCGWLAVDGRAAPMETEVEALFHQTLEAIAAANRGATLPFQELALTVTLPMQDRDLGCGDEVLSLREAVHEDLYFSVLELFQLRAALPPGDRSLQPGQIVPEVTHGPTASVRIALRDWNRADLAEALQRLKTADQALSAAQIAAELGRLPGTRLDCRSVAGRIVQAVHLAGSDRAVLVSAGQHANETSGPVGVLRAARRLAARAGAHLVVLPLENPDGYALHRRLAADNPRHMHHAARYTALGDDLEHRQPPCTRRRCGRGRSSARHRCCMSTATATPPMNGSGPLPAMCRMALKAGRYRAACS
;
A
#
# COMPACT_ATOMS: atom_id res chain seq x y z
N MET A 1 4.64 22.86 -10.62
CA MET A 1 5.02 22.66 -12.05
C MET A 1 4.41 21.37 -12.55
N ILE A 2 3.68 21.38 -13.66
CA ILE A 2 3.11 20.15 -14.26
C ILE A 2 4.21 19.47 -15.11
N LEU A 3 4.38 18.17 -14.94
CA LEU A 3 5.32 17.35 -15.70
C LEU A 3 4.63 16.57 -16.82
N PHE A 4 3.43 16.06 -16.55
CA PHE A 4 2.66 15.21 -17.45
C PHE A 4 1.18 15.22 -17.07
N ALA A 5 0.29 15.11 -18.04
CA ALA A 5 -1.13 14.89 -17.81
C ALA A 5 -1.74 14.13 -18.99
N ARG A 6 -2.57 13.12 -18.72
CA ARG A 6 -3.22 12.32 -19.76
C ARG A 6 -4.48 11.62 -19.25
N ASP A 7 -5.45 11.50 -20.14
CA ASP A 7 -6.65 10.67 -19.98
C ASP A 7 -6.52 9.38 -20.80
N TYR A 8 -7.11 8.30 -20.29
CA TYR A 8 -7.05 6.97 -20.86
C TYR A 8 -8.46 6.46 -21.14
N PRO A 9 -8.81 6.15 -22.41
CA PRO A 9 -10.11 5.59 -22.75
C PRO A 9 -10.24 4.18 -22.18
N SER A 10 -11.47 3.78 -21.81
CA SER A 10 -11.68 2.44 -21.26
C SER A 10 -11.43 1.34 -22.29
N THR A 11 -10.56 0.38 -21.95
CA THR A 11 -10.25 -0.74 -22.83
C THR A 11 -11.47 -1.65 -22.98
N LEU A 12 -12.18 -1.94 -21.88
CA LEU A 12 -13.38 -2.78 -21.91
C LEU A 12 -14.51 -2.14 -22.73
N ALA A 13 -14.72 -0.82 -22.60
CA ALA A 13 -15.70 -0.12 -23.43
C ALA A 13 -15.35 -0.19 -24.92
N GLY A 14 -14.07 -0.05 -25.27
CA GLY A 14 -13.58 -0.25 -26.64
C GLY A 14 -13.86 -1.65 -27.17
N LEU A 15 -13.56 -2.69 -26.38
CA LEU A 15 -13.88 -4.07 -26.74
C LEU A 15 -15.38 -4.27 -26.95
N VAL A 16 -16.22 -3.72 -26.07
CA VAL A 16 -17.69 -3.80 -26.20
C VAL A 16 -18.18 -3.17 -27.50
N ALA A 17 -17.51 -2.16 -28.06
CA ALA A 17 -17.86 -1.56 -29.34
C ALA A 17 -17.32 -2.37 -30.54
N ASP A 18 -16.06 -2.80 -30.45
CA ASP A 18 -15.28 -3.20 -31.62
C ASP A 18 -15.11 -4.70 -31.78
N LEU A 19 -15.27 -5.49 -30.71
CA LEU A 19 -15.05 -6.94 -30.77
C LEU A 19 -15.99 -7.62 -31.77
N ARG A 20 -15.45 -8.53 -32.59
CA ARG A 20 -16.16 -9.33 -33.58
C ARG A 20 -15.71 -10.79 -33.44
N CYS A 21 -16.52 -11.61 -32.78
CA CYS A 21 -16.27 -13.03 -32.58
C CYS A 21 -17.55 -13.75 -32.15
N GLU A 22 -17.51 -15.09 -32.08
CA GLU A 22 -18.62 -15.85 -31.49
C GLU A 22 -18.48 -15.93 -29.97
N GLN A 23 -17.26 -16.14 -29.48
CA GLN A 23 -16.96 -16.34 -28.07
C GLN A 23 -15.73 -15.55 -27.63
N ALA A 24 -15.77 -15.01 -26.41
CA ALA A 24 -14.63 -14.33 -25.82
C ALA A 24 -14.52 -14.57 -24.31
N GLU A 25 -13.28 -14.71 -23.81
CA GLU A 25 -12.96 -14.53 -22.40
C GLU A 25 -12.05 -13.31 -22.27
N ILE A 26 -12.42 -12.39 -21.37
CA ILE A 26 -11.81 -11.07 -21.25
C ILE A 26 -11.38 -10.87 -19.80
N TRP A 27 -10.11 -10.61 -19.55
CA TRP A 27 -9.61 -10.21 -18.23
C TRP A 27 -9.24 -8.74 -18.25
N THR A 28 -9.89 -7.96 -17.40
CA THR A 28 -9.57 -6.54 -17.20
C THR A 28 -9.58 -6.19 -15.71
N PHE A 29 -9.07 -5.01 -15.38
CA PHE A 29 -9.04 -4.51 -14.00
C PHE A 29 -10.34 -3.80 -13.57
N ASP A 30 -11.34 -3.70 -14.47
CA ASP A 30 -12.67 -3.13 -14.18
C ASP A 30 -13.31 -3.77 -12.95
N ASP A 31 -14.24 -3.08 -12.29
CA ASP A 31 -15.03 -3.69 -11.21
C ASP A 31 -16.07 -4.69 -11.73
N GLU A 32 -16.67 -5.47 -10.81
CA GLU A 32 -17.68 -6.48 -11.17
C GLU A 32 -18.84 -5.86 -11.94
N GLN A 33 -19.41 -4.75 -11.48
CA GLN A 33 -20.58 -4.13 -12.10
C GLN A 33 -20.31 -3.78 -13.56
N THR A 34 -19.15 -3.20 -13.83
CA THR A 34 -18.69 -2.80 -15.15
C THR A 34 -18.47 -4.03 -16.05
N ARG A 35 -17.82 -5.08 -15.54
CA ARG A 35 -17.65 -6.35 -16.27
C ARG A 35 -18.97 -7.01 -16.62
N ARG A 36 -19.92 -7.08 -15.68
CA ARG A 36 -21.27 -7.65 -15.94
C ARG A 36 -22.07 -6.80 -16.94
N ALA A 37 -21.89 -5.48 -16.95
CA ALA A 37 -22.50 -4.61 -17.94
C ALA A 37 -21.93 -4.85 -19.35
N ALA A 38 -20.61 -5.03 -19.46
CA ALA A 38 -19.95 -5.37 -20.71
C ALA A 38 -20.42 -6.71 -21.27
N GLU A 39 -20.54 -7.75 -20.44
CA GLU A 39 -21.08 -9.06 -20.85
C GLU A 39 -22.50 -8.94 -21.43
N ARG A 40 -23.38 -8.18 -20.76
CA ARG A 40 -24.75 -7.94 -21.27
C ARG A 40 -24.75 -7.19 -22.60
N ALA A 41 -23.89 -6.18 -22.76
CA ALA A 41 -23.79 -5.42 -24.00
C ALA A 41 -23.26 -6.28 -25.16
N LEU A 42 -22.26 -7.13 -24.91
CA LEU A 42 -21.74 -8.08 -25.89
C LEU A 42 -22.78 -9.15 -26.24
N ALA A 43 -23.52 -9.67 -25.26
CA ALA A 43 -24.62 -10.62 -25.49
C ALA A 43 -25.73 -10.01 -26.36
N GLY A 44 -26.07 -8.72 -26.16
CA GLY A 44 -27.01 -7.98 -27.02
C GLY A 44 -26.55 -7.86 -28.49
N ARG A 45 -25.24 -8.05 -28.74
CA ARG A 45 -24.65 -8.10 -30.08
C ARG A 45 -24.45 -9.53 -30.59
N GLY A 46 -24.95 -10.55 -29.88
CA GLY A 46 -24.81 -11.97 -30.23
C GLY A 46 -23.47 -12.60 -29.84
N ILE A 47 -22.64 -11.92 -29.06
CA ILE A 47 -21.32 -12.40 -28.63
C ILE A 47 -21.44 -13.07 -27.26
N ARG A 48 -20.98 -14.31 -27.14
CA ARG A 48 -20.90 -15.00 -25.83
C ARG A 48 -19.58 -14.63 -25.15
N ALA A 49 -19.62 -13.63 -24.28
CA ALA A 49 -18.44 -13.15 -23.58
C ALA A 49 -18.51 -13.43 -22.07
N HIS A 50 -17.36 -13.81 -21.50
CA HIS A 50 -17.13 -13.87 -20.06
C HIS A 50 -16.03 -12.89 -19.67
N CYS A 51 -16.35 -11.97 -18.76
CA CYS A 51 -15.45 -10.96 -18.24
C CYS A 51 -15.02 -11.31 -16.81
N HIS A 52 -13.71 -11.40 -16.62
CA HIS A 52 -13.05 -11.79 -15.39
C HIS A 52 -12.18 -10.65 -14.85
N SER A 53 -11.93 -10.67 -13.55
CA SER A 53 -11.00 -9.74 -12.92
C SER A 53 -9.56 -10.14 -13.20
N ALA A 54 -8.75 -9.21 -13.71
CA ALA A 54 -7.29 -9.31 -13.68
C ALA A 54 -6.72 -8.98 -12.28
N LEU A 55 -7.48 -8.26 -11.44
CA LEU A 55 -7.15 -7.99 -10.05
C LEU A 55 -7.57 -9.18 -9.17
N LYS A 56 -6.62 -9.82 -8.48
CA LYS A 56 -6.84 -10.96 -7.57
C LYS A 56 -7.82 -12.01 -8.13
N PRO A 57 -7.51 -12.66 -9.27
CA PRO A 57 -8.45 -13.52 -10.00
C PRO A 57 -9.07 -14.63 -9.16
N LEU A 58 -8.29 -15.25 -8.26
CA LEU A 58 -8.79 -16.29 -7.36
C LEU A 58 -9.83 -15.75 -6.37
N VAL A 59 -9.57 -14.60 -5.74
CA VAL A 59 -10.54 -13.98 -4.81
C VAL A 59 -11.82 -13.64 -5.55
N CYS A 60 -11.72 -13.01 -6.72
CA CYS A 60 -12.89 -12.68 -7.54
C CYS A 60 -13.65 -13.94 -8.01
N ALA A 61 -12.98 -15.05 -8.29
CA ALA A 61 -13.66 -16.30 -8.63
C ALA A 61 -14.54 -16.82 -7.49
N PHE A 62 -14.06 -16.81 -6.25
CA PHE A 62 -14.86 -17.20 -5.07
C PHE A 62 -16.07 -16.31 -4.83
N VAL A 63 -15.92 -15.04 -5.18
CA VAL A 63 -16.92 -14.03 -4.87
C VAL A 63 -17.97 -13.90 -6.00
N GLU A 64 -17.61 -14.20 -7.24
CA GLU A 64 -18.45 -13.91 -8.41
C GLU A 64 -18.91 -15.17 -9.17
N HIS A 65 -18.17 -16.27 -9.07
CA HIS A 65 -18.31 -17.41 -10.01
C HIS A 65 -18.43 -18.78 -9.34
N ILE A 66 -18.04 -18.90 -8.08
CA ILE A 66 -18.11 -20.13 -7.31
C ILE A 66 -19.34 -20.06 -6.39
N GLU A 67 -20.15 -21.11 -6.42
CA GLU A 67 -21.24 -21.29 -5.47
C GLU A 67 -20.64 -21.57 -4.08
N THR A 68 -20.79 -20.65 -3.15
CA THR A 68 -20.24 -20.79 -1.79
C THR A 68 -21.25 -21.36 -0.81
N ALA A 69 -22.54 -21.37 -1.16
CA ALA A 69 -23.57 -22.01 -0.36
C ALA A 69 -23.31 -23.52 -0.25
N GLY A 70 -23.22 -24.02 0.98
CA GLY A 70 -22.96 -25.43 1.25
C GLY A 70 -21.53 -25.89 0.93
N LEU A 71 -20.63 -25.00 0.51
CA LEU A 71 -19.21 -25.33 0.35
C LEU A 71 -18.61 -25.67 1.72
N ARG A 72 -17.90 -26.80 1.81
CA ARG A 72 -17.27 -27.29 3.06
C ARG A 72 -15.76 -27.26 3.00
N GLN A 73 -15.19 -27.59 1.85
CA GLN A 73 -13.75 -27.65 1.67
C GLN A 73 -13.37 -27.07 0.31
N ALA A 74 -12.28 -26.30 0.31
CA ALA A 74 -11.64 -25.81 -0.90
C ALA A 74 -10.15 -26.13 -0.83
N HIS A 75 -9.73 -27.10 -1.63
CA HIS A 75 -8.31 -27.41 -1.84
C HIS A 75 -7.81 -26.64 -3.05
N ILE A 76 -6.76 -25.84 -2.87
CA ILE A 76 -6.27 -24.89 -3.87
C ILE A 76 -4.79 -25.16 -4.15
N THR A 77 -4.49 -25.61 -5.35
CA THR A 77 -3.11 -25.66 -5.86
C THR A 77 -2.74 -24.33 -6.48
N CYS A 78 -1.84 -23.60 -5.85
CA CYS A 78 -1.36 -22.30 -6.30
C CYS A 78 -0.34 -22.46 -7.44
N PRO A 79 -0.45 -21.71 -8.54
CA PRO A 79 0.57 -21.74 -9.57
C PRO A 79 1.89 -21.20 -9.03
N ARG A 80 3.00 -21.67 -9.62
CA ARG A 80 4.33 -21.11 -9.41
C ARG A 80 4.94 -20.72 -10.74
N HIS A 81 5.74 -19.67 -10.72
CA HIS A 81 6.46 -19.19 -11.89
C HIS A 81 7.92 -18.89 -11.52
N PRO A 82 8.91 -19.32 -12.32
CA PRO A 82 10.34 -19.13 -12.00
C PRO A 82 10.75 -17.66 -11.75
N ASP A 83 10.13 -16.73 -12.46
CA ASP A 83 10.36 -15.28 -12.34
C ASP A 83 9.42 -14.58 -11.32
N ALA A 84 8.74 -15.35 -10.46
CA ALA A 84 7.93 -14.82 -9.36
C ALA A 84 8.46 -15.28 -8.00
N ALA A 85 8.22 -14.51 -6.95
CA ALA A 85 8.52 -14.94 -5.59
C ALA A 85 7.74 -16.25 -5.28
N PRO A 86 8.36 -17.26 -4.64
CA PRO A 86 7.78 -18.61 -4.52
C PRO A 86 6.36 -18.66 -3.95
N ARG A 87 6.02 -17.75 -3.03
CA ARG A 87 4.70 -17.70 -2.36
C ARG A 87 3.78 -16.58 -2.90
N ARG A 88 4.12 -15.94 -4.02
CA ARG A 88 3.37 -14.79 -4.55
C ARG A 88 1.88 -15.13 -4.73
N PHE A 89 1.57 -16.16 -5.49
CA PHE A 89 0.18 -16.54 -5.80
C PHE A 89 -0.62 -17.01 -4.57
N LEU A 90 0.06 -17.59 -3.58
CA LEU A 90 -0.54 -17.89 -2.28
C LEU A 90 -0.91 -16.60 -1.53
N LEU A 91 0.00 -15.62 -1.48
CA LEU A 91 -0.27 -14.34 -0.81
C LEU A 91 -1.39 -13.56 -1.52
N GLU A 92 -1.51 -13.68 -2.85
CA GLU A 92 -2.60 -13.07 -3.61
C GLU A 92 -3.99 -13.66 -3.27
N SER A 93 -4.03 -14.87 -2.70
CA SER A 93 -5.27 -15.52 -2.23
C SER A 93 -5.85 -14.89 -0.95
N TYR A 94 -5.09 -14.07 -0.24
CA TYR A 94 -5.60 -13.31 0.90
C TYR A 94 -6.73 -12.35 0.45
N PRO A 95 -7.87 -12.24 1.15
CA PRO A 95 -8.19 -12.79 2.47
C PRO A 95 -9.17 -13.98 2.46
N LEU A 96 -9.14 -14.88 1.48
CA LEU A 96 -10.16 -15.94 1.29
C LEU A 96 -10.54 -16.70 2.57
N VAL A 97 -9.56 -17.14 3.35
CA VAL A 97 -9.80 -17.90 4.59
C VAL A 97 -10.63 -17.09 5.60
N ALA A 98 -10.39 -15.78 5.68
CA ALA A 98 -11.14 -14.89 6.57
C ALA A 98 -12.53 -14.53 6.02
N MET A 99 -12.71 -14.59 4.69
CA MET A 99 -14.00 -14.31 4.04
C MET A 99 -15.00 -15.45 4.22
N PHE A 100 -14.53 -16.70 4.28
CA PHE A 100 -15.39 -17.87 4.42
C PHE A 100 -14.91 -18.74 5.60
N PRO A 101 -15.17 -18.33 6.86
CA PRO A 101 -14.64 -18.99 8.05
C PRO A 101 -15.16 -20.42 8.26
N ASP A 102 -16.29 -20.77 7.64
CA ASP A 102 -16.90 -22.11 7.73
C ASP A 102 -16.39 -23.08 6.65
N VAL A 103 -15.47 -22.65 5.78
CA VAL A 103 -14.88 -23.46 4.72
C VAL A 103 -13.46 -23.84 5.11
N ASP A 104 -13.15 -25.13 5.04
CA ASP A 104 -11.80 -25.64 5.23
C ASP A 104 -10.94 -25.38 3.98
N PHE A 105 -10.08 -24.36 4.05
CA PHE A 105 -9.14 -24.04 2.98
C PHE A 105 -7.80 -24.72 3.19
N THR A 106 -7.34 -25.41 2.15
CA THR A 106 -6.01 -26.01 2.10
C THR A 106 -5.29 -25.51 0.85
N PHE A 107 -3.99 -25.23 0.97
CA PHE A 107 -3.18 -24.66 -0.11
C PHE A 107 -1.94 -25.51 -0.34
N ASP A 108 -1.74 -25.92 -1.58
CA ASP A 108 -0.53 -26.60 -2.04
C ASP A 108 0.17 -25.80 -3.13
N ASP A 109 1.48 -26.01 -3.26
CA ASP A 109 2.26 -25.49 -4.38
C ASP A 109 2.04 -26.38 -5.62
N GLY A 110 1.70 -25.76 -6.74
CA GLY A 110 1.68 -26.39 -8.05
C GLY A 110 3.07 -26.50 -8.69
N PRO A 111 3.17 -27.10 -9.88
CA PRO A 111 4.43 -27.13 -10.62
C PRO A 111 4.86 -25.71 -11.05
N ASP A 112 6.16 -25.53 -11.25
CA ASP A 112 6.68 -24.31 -11.89
C ASP A 112 6.25 -24.30 -13.37
N LEU A 113 5.42 -23.33 -13.74
CA LEU A 113 4.91 -23.15 -15.10
C LEU A 113 5.42 -21.82 -15.66
N ARG A 114 5.84 -21.84 -16.93
CA ARG A 114 6.21 -20.63 -17.70
C ARG A 114 5.04 -20.07 -18.52
N ASP A 115 4.03 -20.90 -18.75
CA ASP A 115 2.79 -20.51 -19.41
C ASP A 115 1.89 -19.72 -18.46
N LEU A 116 0.68 -19.36 -18.94
CA LEU A 116 -0.35 -18.67 -18.17
C LEU A 116 -0.53 -19.31 -16.77
N PRO A 117 -0.29 -18.57 -15.66
CA PRO A 117 -0.52 -19.09 -14.32
C PRO A 117 -2.00 -19.46 -14.11
N VAL A 118 -2.26 -20.62 -13.53
CA VAL A 118 -3.63 -21.11 -13.26
C VAL A 118 -3.70 -21.75 -11.88
N TYR A 119 -4.67 -21.31 -11.08
CA TYR A 119 -5.05 -22.01 -9.85
C TYR A 119 -5.89 -23.24 -10.20
N ALA A 120 -5.57 -24.40 -9.62
CA ALA A 120 -6.42 -25.58 -9.68
C ALA A 120 -7.17 -25.73 -8.36
N LEU A 121 -8.48 -25.87 -8.43
CA LEU A 121 -9.37 -25.92 -7.26
C LEU A 121 -10.09 -27.26 -7.26
N ARG A 122 -10.17 -27.89 -6.09
CA ARG A 122 -11.10 -28.97 -5.80
C ARG A 122 -12.04 -28.51 -4.70
N LEU A 123 -13.32 -28.42 -5.04
CA LEU A 123 -14.38 -27.89 -4.18
C LEU A 123 -15.28 -29.04 -3.73
N THR A 124 -15.47 -29.18 -2.43
CA THR A 124 -16.33 -30.22 -1.84
C THR A 124 -17.49 -29.58 -1.08
N TYR A 125 -18.72 -29.99 -1.40
CA TYR A 125 -19.95 -29.46 -0.84
C TYR A 125 -20.56 -30.41 0.20
N ALA A 126 -21.44 -29.87 1.04
CA ALA A 126 -22.09 -30.60 2.13
C ALA A 126 -23.00 -31.75 1.67
N ASP A 127 -23.49 -31.69 0.43
CA ASP A 127 -24.28 -32.74 -0.22
C ASP A 127 -23.42 -33.88 -0.80
N GLY A 128 -22.10 -33.80 -0.65
CA GLY A 128 -21.13 -34.76 -1.19
C GLY A 128 -20.69 -34.45 -2.63
N ARG A 129 -21.23 -33.41 -3.27
CA ARG A 129 -20.81 -32.98 -4.61
C ARG A 129 -19.35 -32.51 -4.56
N GLN A 130 -18.55 -32.96 -5.52
CA GLN A 130 -17.19 -32.50 -5.75
C GLN A 130 -17.07 -31.86 -7.12
N ILE A 131 -16.48 -30.67 -7.20
CA ILE A 131 -16.29 -29.92 -8.44
C ILE A 131 -14.83 -29.52 -8.55
N ASP A 132 -14.17 -29.97 -9.61
CA ASP A 132 -12.84 -29.48 -9.98
C ASP A 132 -13.01 -28.25 -10.89
N ARG A 133 -12.26 -27.18 -10.59
CA ARG A 133 -12.27 -25.92 -11.36
C ARG A 133 -10.86 -25.39 -11.59
N ARG A 134 -10.71 -24.58 -12.63
CA ARG A 134 -9.47 -23.87 -12.96
C ARG A 134 -9.75 -22.38 -13.00
N VAL A 135 -8.88 -21.58 -12.38
CA VAL A 135 -8.97 -20.11 -12.39
C VAL A 135 -7.69 -19.55 -12.98
N ALA A 136 -7.77 -18.98 -14.17
CA ALA A 136 -6.65 -18.33 -14.82
C ALA A 136 -6.25 -17.06 -14.06
N ALA A 137 -4.94 -16.82 -13.95
CA ALA A 137 -4.35 -15.62 -13.38
C ALA A 137 -3.41 -14.97 -14.40
N PRO A 138 -3.95 -14.19 -15.36
CA PRO A 138 -3.16 -13.60 -16.41
C PRO A 138 -2.04 -12.71 -15.89
N ASN A 139 -0.82 -13.10 -16.26
CA ASN A 139 0.39 -12.37 -15.97
C ASN A 139 1.25 -12.36 -17.23
N ARG A 140 2.02 -11.28 -17.41
CA ARG A 140 2.95 -11.12 -18.54
C ARG A 140 4.34 -10.88 -18.02
N LEU A 141 5.32 -11.56 -18.63
CA LEU A 141 6.73 -11.23 -18.48
C LEU A 141 7.04 -9.95 -19.24
N HIS A 142 7.66 -8.99 -18.57
CA HIS A 142 8.13 -7.76 -19.19
C HIS A 142 9.41 -7.26 -18.51
N THR A 143 10.07 -6.29 -19.14
CA THR A 143 11.13 -5.52 -18.48
C THR A 143 10.47 -4.35 -17.75
N ASP A 144 10.78 -4.16 -16.47
CA ASP A 144 10.30 -3.02 -15.69
C ASP A 144 11.11 -1.75 -15.95
N ALA A 145 10.70 -0.64 -15.33
CA ALA A 145 11.34 0.66 -15.51
C ALA A 145 12.78 0.72 -14.96
N THR A 146 13.21 -0.30 -14.19
CA THR A 146 14.59 -0.46 -13.70
C THR A 146 15.45 -1.36 -14.60
N GLY A 147 14.89 -1.90 -15.67
CA GLY A 147 15.57 -2.82 -16.58
C GLY A 147 15.56 -4.28 -16.12
N ARG A 148 14.76 -4.64 -15.11
CA ARG A 148 14.67 -5.99 -14.56
C ARG A 148 13.50 -6.77 -15.15
N THR A 149 13.64 -8.09 -15.25
CA THR A 149 12.52 -8.97 -15.61
C THR A 149 11.50 -8.99 -14.48
N ALA A 150 10.24 -8.76 -14.83
CA ALA A 150 9.09 -8.75 -13.94
C ALA A 150 7.97 -9.62 -14.52
N LEU A 151 7.28 -10.36 -13.65
CA LEU A 151 6.05 -11.07 -14.00
C LEU A 151 4.86 -10.37 -13.34
N SER A 152 4.07 -9.64 -14.11
CA SER A 152 3.03 -8.75 -13.56
C SER A 152 1.63 -9.13 -14.04
N PRO A 153 0.59 -8.92 -13.21
CA PRO A 153 -0.80 -9.01 -13.67
C PRO A 153 -1.03 -8.13 -14.89
N CYS A 154 -1.82 -8.60 -15.85
CA CYS A 154 -2.13 -7.86 -17.07
C CYS A 154 -3.54 -8.17 -17.56
N GLY A 155 -4.05 -7.33 -18.46
CA GLY A 155 -5.21 -7.69 -19.26
C GLY A 155 -4.94 -8.86 -20.18
N TRP A 156 -6.00 -9.60 -20.49
CA TRP A 156 -5.91 -10.78 -21.36
C TRP A 156 -7.17 -10.92 -22.18
N LEU A 157 -7.02 -11.35 -23.43
CA LEU A 157 -8.14 -11.55 -24.33
C LEU A 157 -7.98 -12.93 -25.00
N ALA A 158 -8.99 -13.79 -24.80
CA ALA A 158 -9.13 -15.05 -25.52
C ALA A 158 -10.34 -14.96 -26.45
N VAL A 159 -10.13 -15.10 -27.75
CA VAL A 159 -11.16 -15.00 -28.78
C VAL A 159 -11.04 -16.20 -29.72
N ASP A 160 -12.14 -16.94 -29.89
CA ASP A 160 -12.26 -18.08 -30.82
C ASP A 160 -11.04 -19.03 -30.78
N GLY A 161 -10.54 -19.32 -29.57
CA GLY A 161 -9.41 -20.23 -29.32
C GLY A 161 -8.00 -19.60 -29.35
N ARG A 162 -7.87 -18.29 -29.61
CA ARG A 162 -6.59 -17.56 -29.53
C ARG A 162 -6.55 -16.67 -28.31
N ALA A 163 -5.56 -16.86 -27.44
CA ALA A 163 -5.41 -16.10 -26.20
C ALA A 163 -4.10 -15.32 -26.19
N ALA A 164 -4.16 -14.03 -25.87
CA ALA A 164 -3.00 -13.15 -25.83
C ALA A 164 -3.12 -12.08 -24.72
N PRO A 165 -1.98 -11.59 -24.20
CA PRO A 165 -1.99 -10.40 -23.34
C PRO A 165 -2.56 -9.19 -24.08
N MET A 166 -3.26 -8.35 -23.34
CA MET A 166 -3.86 -7.10 -23.82
C MET A 166 -3.55 -5.99 -22.83
N GLU A 167 -2.95 -4.89 -23.30
CA GLU A 167 -2.70 -3.74 -22.43
C GLU A 167 -4.02 -3.01 -22.12
N THR A 168 -4.31 -2.87 -20.83
CA THR A 168 -5.47 -2.10 -20.33
C THR A 168 -5.15 -0.62 -20.13
N GLU A 169 -6.19 0.20 -19.94
CA GLU A 169 -6.06 1.61 -19.61
C GLU A 169 -5.25 1.84 -18.31
N VAL A 170 -5.32 0.90 -17.37
CA VAL A 170 -4.61 0.97 -16.08
C VAL A 170 -3.12 0.68 -16.28
N GLU A 171 -2.79 -0.32 -17.09
CA GLU A 171 -1.40 -0.64 -17.44
C GLU A 171 -0.75 0.49 -18.24
N ALA A 172 -1.46 1.02 -19.24
CA ALA A 172 -0.98 2.17 -20.02
C ALA A 172 -0.77 3.41 -19.15
N LEU A 173 -1.67 3.68 -18.20
CA LEU A 173 -1.53 4.75 -17.21
C LEU A 173 -0.29 4.55 -16.36
N PHE A 174 -0.09 3.34 -15.83
CA PHE A 174 1.05 3.02 -14.99
C PHE A 174 2.38 3.17 -15.75
N HIS A 175 2.52 2.54 -16.92
CA HIS A 175 3.75 2.57 -17.70
C HIS A 175 4.13 4.00 -18.11
N GLN A 176 3.17 4.76 -18.64
CA GLN A 176 3.44 6.13 -19.11
C GLN A 176 3.71 7.10 -17.95
N THR A 177 3.16 6.83 -16.75
CA THR A 177 3.50 7.58 -15.54
C THR A 177 4.97 7.40 -15.18
N LEU A 178 5.46 6.15 -15.17
CA LEU A 178 6.86 5.85 -14.89
C LEU A 178 7.81 6.41 -15.97
N GLU A 179 7.44 6.31 -17.25
CA GLU A 179 8.20 6.89 -18.35
C GLU A 179 8.31 8.43 -18.23
N ALA A 180 7.20 9.11 -17.94
CA ALA A 180 7.18 10.55 -17.76
C ALA A 180 8.06 10.99 -16.58
N ILE A 181 8.01 10.26 -15.46
CA ILE A 181 8.86 10.53 -14.30
C ILE A 181 10.32 10.25 -14.63
N ALA A 182 10.65 9.11 -15.26
CA ALA A 182 12.00 8.78 -15.65
C ALA A 182 12.61 9.83 -16.60
N ALA A 183 11.81 10.34 -17.55
CA ALA A 183 12.21 11.42 -18.45
C ALA A 183 12.47 12.74 -17.70
N ALA A 184 11.55 13.16 -16.83
CA ALA A 184 11.70 14.38 -16.03
C ALA A 184 12.83 14.28 -15.00
N ASN A 185 13.02 13.09 -14.42
CA ASN A 185 14.03 12.81 -13.40
C ASN A 185 15.43 13.11 -13.93
N ARG A 186 15.70 12.94 -15.24
CA ARG A 186 17.01 13.28 -15.85
C ARG A 186 17.50 14.68 -15.48
N GLY A 187 16.61 15.68 -15.39
CA GLY A 187 16.94 17.06 -15.04
C GLY A 187 16.54 17.52 -13.62
N ALA A 188 15.92 16.67 -12.80
CA ALA A 188 15.39 17.08 -11.50
C ALA A 188 16.49 17.25 -10.45
N THR A 189 16.41 18.36 -9.70
CA THR A 189 17.21 18.59 -8.49
C THR A 189 16.56 17.84 -7.33
N LEU A 190 17.31 16.94 -6.69
CA LEU A 190 16.89 16.26 -5.47
C LEU A 190 17.47 16.98 -4.24
N PRO A 191 16.76 17.02 -3.09
CA PRO A 191 15.37 16.56 -2.92
C PRO A 191 14.35 17.55 -3.50
N PHE A 192 13.24 17.04 -4.05
CA PHE A 192 12.03 17.85 -4.26
C PHE A 192 11.18 17.88 -2.98
N GLN A 193 10.20 18.78 -2.89
CA GLN A 193 9.27 18.79 -1.74
C GLN A 193 8.19 17.71 -1.91
N GLU A 194 7.36 17.80 -2.95
CA GLU A 194 6.33 16.81 -3.27
C GLU A 194 6.28 16.53 -4.78
N LEU A 195 6.38 15.26 -5.16
CA LEU A 195 6.01 14.72 -6.47
C LEU A 195 4.59 14.16 -6.37
N ALA A 196 3.62 14.96 -6.78
CA ALA A 196 2.21 14.60 -6.75
C ALA A 196 1.80 13.85 -8.01
N LEU A 197 1.22 12.66 -7.84
CA LEU A 197 0.63 11.83 -8.89
C LEU A 197 -0.88 11.78 -8.61
N THR A 198 -1.63 12.73 -9.16
CA THR A 198 -3.09 12.74 -9.03
C THR A 198 -3.68 11.80 -10.07
N VAL A 199 -4.27 10.70 -9.62
CA VAL A 199 -4.81 9.64 -10.45
C VAL A 199 -6.31 9.49 -10.20
N THR A 200 -7.08 9.35 -11.28
CA THR A 200 -8.51 9.01 -11.22
C THR A 200 -8.70 7.64 -11.83
N LEU A 201 -9.52 6.78 -11.22
CA LEU A 201 -9.93 5.49 -11.77
C LEU A 201 -11.46 5.31 -11.68
N PRO A 202 -12.12 4.77 -12.71
CA PRO A 202 -13.56 4.52 -12.69
C PRO A 202 -13.98 3.31 -11.85
N MET A 203 -13.05 2.42 -11.55
CA MET A 203 -13.33 1.19 -10.82
C MET A 203 -13.75 1.46 -9.38
N GLN A 204 -14.86 0.84 -8.98
CA GLN A 204 -15.33 0.85 -7.61
C GLN A 204 -14.60 -0.18 -6.74
N ASP A 205 -14.41 0.16 -5.48
CA ASP A 205 -13.92 -0.76 -4.47
C ASP A 205 -15.03 -1.72 -4.04
N ARG A 206 -14.66 -2.96 -3.71
CA ARG A 206 -15.58 -3.95 -3.14
C ARG A 206 -15.22 -4.26 -1.70
N ASP A 207 -16.18 -4.08 -0.80
CA ASP A 207 -16.10 -4.59 0.57
C ASP A 207 -16.13 -6.12 0.57
N LEU A 208 -15.18 -6.76 1.25
CA LEU A 208 -15.06 -8.21 1.31
C LEU A 208 -15.77 -8.82 2.53
N GLY A 209 -16.35 -7.99 3.41
CA GLY A 209 -17.15 -8.44 4.55
C GLY A 209 -16.36 -9.04 5.71
N CYS A 210 -15.02 -8.98 5.68
CA CYS A 210 -14.15 -9.47 6.75
C CYS A 210 -13.17 -8.39 7.21
N GLY A 211 -13.22 -8.03 8.50
CA GLY A 211 -12.40 -6.95 9.05
C GLY A 211 -12.59 -5.62 8.31
N ASP A 212 -11.48 -4.95 7.99
CA ASP A 212 -11.45 -3.74 7.13
C ASP A 212 -11.03 -4.09 5.69
N GLU A 213 -11.18 -5.35 5.26
CA GLU A 213 -10.66 -5.79 3.97
C GLU A 213 -11.52 -5.33 2.79
N VAL A 214 -10.82 -4.84 1.77
CA VAL A 214 -11.41 -4.24 0.56
C VAL A 214 -10.62 -4.72 -0.62
N LEU A 215 -11.32 -5.14 -1.67
CA LEU A 215 -10.74 -5.30 -2.99
C LEU A 215 -10.73 -3.92 -3.68
N SER A 216 -9.57 -3.26 -3.68
CA SER A 216 -9.40 -1.92 -4.25
C SER A 216 -8.30 -1.88 -5.30
N LEU A 217 -8.68 -1.56 -6.54
CA LEU A 217 -7.70 -1.24 -7.58
C LEU A 217 -6.97 0.08 -7.27
N ARG A 218 -7.63 1.01 -6.58
CA ARG A 218 -7.03 2.29 -6.21
C ARG A 218 -5.90 2.11 -5.18
N GLU A 219 -6.08 1.23 -4.20
CA GLU A 219 -5.01 0.84 -3.27
C GLU A 219 -3.83 0.20 -4.02
N ALA A 220 -4.14 -0.77 -4.91
CA ALA A 220 -3.16 -1.43 -5.75
C ALA A 220 -2.32 -0.43 -6.58
N VAL A 221 -2.97 0.47 -7.32
CA VAL A 221 -2.27 1.48 -8.14
C VAL A 221 -1.49 2.47 -7.27
N HIS A 222 -2.01 2.86 -6.09
CA HIS A 222 -1.30 3.73 -5.16
C HIS A 222 0.04 3.14 -4.74
N GLU A 223 0.00 1.88 -4.26
CA GLU A 223 1.17 1.18 -3.75
C GLU A 223 2.20 0.94 -4.86
N ASP A 224 1.74 0.47 -6.02
CA ASP A 224 2.63 0.17 -7.15
C ASP A 224 3.29 1.43 -7.70
N LEU A 225 2.56 2.54 -7.85
CA LEU A 225 3.15 3.81 -8.26
C LEU A 225 4.16 4.31 -7.24
N TYR A 226 3.84 4.27 -5.94
CA TYR A 226 4.75 4.72 -4.89
C TYR A 226 6.08 3.98 -4.97
N PHE A 227 6.04 2.65 -4.94
CA PHE A 227 7.25 1.84 -4.87
C PHE A 227 8.04 1.82 -6.18
N SER A 228 7.37 1.79 -7.33
CA SER A 228 8.06 1.78 -8.62
C SER A 228 8.77 3.12 -8.88
N VAL A 229 8.16 4.23 -8.46
CA VAL A 229 8.81 5.56 -8.52
C VAL A 229 9.98 5.65 -7.53
N LEU A 230 9.84 5.08 -6.33
CA LEU A 230 10.95 5.03 -5.37
C LEU A 230 12.14 4.24 -5.94
N GLU A 231 11.89 3.08 -6.55
CA GLU A 231 12.91 2.24 -7.21
C GLU A 231 13.61 2.96 -8.36
N LEU A 232 12.86 3.73 -9.17
CA LEU A 232 13.44 4.60 -10.20
C LEU A 232 14.43 5.63 -9.62
N PHE A 233 14.11 6.24 -8.49
CA PHE A 233 15.02 7.18 -7.83
C PHE A 233 16.21 6.47 -7.17
N GLN A 234 16.02 5.27 -6.58
CA GLN A 234 17.11 4.46 -6.04
C GLN A 234 18.11 4.07 -7.14
N LEU A 235 17.62 3.63 -8.31
CA LEU A 235 18.46 3.29 -9.45
C LEU A 235 19.30 4.48 -9.92
N ARG A 236 18.69 5.67 -10.02
CA ARG A 236 19.42 6.91 -10.36
C ARG A 236 20.49 7.26 -9.33
N ALA A 237 20.19 7.04 -8.05
CA ALA A 237 21.13 7.28 -6.95
C ALA A 237 22.20 6.18 -6.81
N ALA A 238 22.18 5.16 -7.67
CA ALA A 238 23.04 3.98 -7.61
C ALA A 238 22.99 3.27 -6.23
N LEU A 239 21.82 3.32 -5.58
CA LEU A 239 21.58 2.64 -4.31
C LEU A 239 21.15 1.18 -4.55
N PRO A 240 21.50 0.26 -3.64
CA PRO A 240 21.05 -1.11 -3.75
C PRO A 240 19.52 -1.20 -3.60
N PRO A 241 18.88 -2.22 -4.19
CA PRO A 241 17.45 -2.44 -4.03
C PRO A 241 17.07 -2.54 -2.55
N GLY A 242 16.00 -1.84 -2.17
CA GLY A 242 15.50 -1.83 -0.79
C GLY A 242 16.23 -0.88 0.15
N ASP A 243 17.18 -0.06 -0.34
CA ASP A 243 17.78 1.01 0.45
C ASP A 243 16.74 2.05 0.88
N ARG A 244 16.58 2.25 2.19
CA ARG A 244 15.57 3.14 2.77
C ARG A 244 16.12 4.48 3.23
N SER A 245 17.38 4.78 2.93
CA SER A 245 18.05 6.04 3.28
C SER A 245 17.86 7.13 2.22
N LEU A 246 17.37 6.77 1.04
CA LEU A 246 17.13 7.70 -0.06
C LEU A 246 16.19 8.83 0.39
N GLN A 247 16.57 10.07 0.06
CA GLN A 247 15.78 11.27 0.35
C GLN A 247 15.35 11.97 -0.95
N PRO A 248 14.39 11.41 -1.72
CA PRO A 248 13.96 12.05 -2.97
C PRO A 248 13.03 13.25 -2.74
N GLY A 249 12.38 13.33 -1.57
CA GLY A 249 11.17 14.13 -1.33
C GLY A 249 9.94 13.23 -1.14
N GLN A 250 8.76 13.83 -0.98
CA GLN A 250 7.51 13.04 -0.87
C GLN A 250 7.03 12.59 -2.25
N ILE A 251 6.97 11.28 -2.48
CA ILE A 251 6.28 10.70 -3.63
C ILE A 251 4.84 10.43 -3.20
N VAL A 252 3.86 11.09 -3.84
CA VAL A 252 2.47 11.06 -3.38
C VAL A 252 1.54 10.64 -4.52
N PRO A 253 1.19 9.35 -4.61
CA PRO A 253 0.08 8.88 -5.41
C PRO A 253 -1.26 9.21 -4.72
N GLU A 254 -2.02 10.14 -5.27
CA GLU A 254 -3.39 10.45 -4.83
C GLU A 254 -4.36 9.78 -5.80
N VAL A 255 -4.73 8.53 -5.50
CA VAL A 255 -5.60 7.72 -6.38
C VAL A 255 -7.05 7.79 -5.88
N THR A 256 -7.92 8.38 -6.68
CA THR A 256 -9.33 8.66 -6.33
C THR A 256 -10.29 8.05 -7.34
N HIS A 257 -11.55 7.90 -6.94
CA HIS A 257 -12.60 7.47 -7.85
C HIS A 257 -13.07 8.63 -8.72
N GLY A 258 -13.32 8.37 -10.00
CA GLY A 258 -13.96 9.32 -10.92
C GLY A 258 -14.24 8.71 -12.29
N PRO A 259 -14.89 9.44 -13.20
CA PRO A 259 -15.56 8.84 -14.36
C PRO A 259 -14.61 8.25 -15.42
N THR A 260 -13.35 8.67 -15.44
CA THR A 260 -12.37 8.31 -16.47
C THR A 260 -11.02 8.04 -15.84
N ALA A 261 -10.30 7.07 -16.39
CA ALA A 261 -8.91 6.82 -15.99
C ALA A 261 -8.03 8.00 -16.44
N SER A 262 -7.32 8.64 -15.50
CA SER A 262 -6.44 9.76 -15.82
C SER A 262 -5.30 9.89 -14.83
N VAL A 263 -4.20 10.50 -15.27
CA VAL A 263 -3.07 10.86 -14.41
C VAL A 263 -2.61 12.29 -14.66
N ARG A 264 -2.24 12.98 -13.59
CA ARG A 264 -1.52 14.25 -13.61
C ARG A 264 -0.33 14.19 -12.67
N ILE A 265 0.84 14.49 -13.21
CA ILE A 265 2.11 14.52 -12.49
C ILE A 265 2.53 15.96 -12.29
N ALA A 266 2.84 16.36 -11.06
CA ALA A 266 3.31 17.70 -10.77
C ALA A 266 4.31 17.74 -9.61
N LEU A 267 5.28 18.65 -9.69
CA LEU A 267 6.04 19.09 -8.53
C LEU A 267 5.27 20.18 -7.78
N ARG A 268 5.11 20.00 -6.47
CA ARG A 268 4.43 20.91 -5.54
C ARG A 268 5.35 21.22 -4.36
N ASP A 269 5.08 22.35 -3.70
CA ASP A 269 5.62 22.62 -2.38
C ASP A 269 4.94 21.71 -1.34
N TRP A 270 5.56 21.56 -0.17
CA TRP A 270 4.98 20.81 0.93
C TRP A 270 3.62 21.38 1.31
N ASN A 271 2.66 20.49 1.47
CA ASN A 271 1.40 20.85 2.09
C ASN A 271 1.63 21.17 3.57
N ARG A 272 1.33 22.40 3.98
CA ARG A 272 1.42 22.88 5.38
C ARG A 272 0.07 23.01 6.07
N ALA A 273 -1.03 22.70 5.36
CA ALA A 273 -2.34 22.67 5.97
C ALA A 273 -2.46 21.45 6.88
N ASP A 274 -3.15 21.65 8.01
CA ASP A 274 -3.59 20.57 8.88
C ASP A 274 -5.09 20.37 8.67
N LEU A 275 -5.53 19.11 8.63
CA LEU A 275 -6.94 18.78 8.52
C LEU A 275 -7.63 18.97 9.87
N ALA A 276 -8.78 19.63 9.86
CA ALA A 276 -9.65 19.73 11.02
C ALA A 276 -10.43 18.42 11.17
N GLU A 277 -10.29 17.76 12.32
CA GLU A 277 -10.84 16.42 12.52
C GLU A 277 -11.46 16.28 13.90
N ALA A 278 -12.45 15.41 14.00
CA ALA A 278 -13.21 15.20 15.23
C ALA A 278 -12.31 14.67 16.35
N LEU A 279 -12.46 15.28 17.54
CA LEU A 279 -11.78 14.83 18.74
C LEU A 279 -12.47 13.60 19.32
N GLN A 280 -11.67 12.68 19.84
CA GLN A 280 -12.16 11.46 20.47
C GLN A 280 -11.74 11.36 21.94
N ARG A 281 -12.46 10.59 22.75
CA ARG A 281 -12.00 10.31 24.12
C ARG A 281 -10.79 9.37 24.08
N LEU A 282 -9.62 9.81 24.54
CA LEU A 282 -8.38 9.02 24.48
C LEU A 282 -8.53 7.58 25.01
N LYS A 283 -9.28 7.37 26.10
CA LYS A 283 -9.49 6.05 26.71
C LYS A 283 -10.19 5.06 25.76
N THR A 284 -11.09 5.54 24.91
CA THR A 284 -11.94 4.72 24.03
C THR A 284 -11.70 4.96 22.56
N ALA A 285 -10.72 5.80 22.19
CA ALA A 285 -10.35 6.05 20.80
C ALA A 285 -10.08 4.74 20.06
N ASP A 286 -10.78 4.57 18.95
CA ASP A 286 -10.74 3.43 18.03
C ASP A 286 -10.20 3.84 16.65
N GLN A 287 -10.02 5.14 16.41
CA GLN A 287 -9.38 5.68 15.22
C GLN A 287 -8.12 6.48 15.56
N ALA A 288 -7.35 6.81 14.52
CA ALA A 288 -6.22 7.72 14.60
C ALA A 288 -6.66 9.08 15.17
N LEU A 289 -5.84 9.65 16.07
CA LEU A 289 -6.08 10.97 16.65
C LEU A 289 -5.60 12.07 15.68
N SER A 290 -6.25 13.22 15.67
CA SER A 290 -5.70 14.36 14.93
C SER A 290 -4.38 14.84 15.54
N ALA A 291 -3.50 15.47 14.74
CA ALA A 291 -2.26 16.04 15.24
C ALA A 291 -2.52 17.07 16.36
N ALA A 292 -3.57 17.88 16.21
CA ALA A 292 -4.03 18.82 17.24
C ALA A 292 -4.47 18.10 18.52
N GLN A 293 -5.17 16.96 18.41
CA GLN A 293 -5.53 16.16 19.57
C GLN A 293 -4.29 15.56 20.25
N ILE A 294 -3.34 15.02 19.50
CA ILE A 294 -2.09 14.47 20.04
C ILE A 294 -1.35 15.54 20.86
N ALA A 295 -1.20 16.75 20.30
CA ALA A 295 -0.61 17.89 20.97
C ALA A 295 -1.36 18.27 22.26
N ALA A 296 -2.69 18.34 22.21
CA ALA A 296 -3.52 18.67 23.37
C ALA A 296 -3.42 17.60 24.48
N GLU A 297 -3.40 16.32 24.12
CA GLU A 297 -3.27 15.21 25.08
C GLU A 297 -1.88 15.16 25.72
N LEU A 298 -0.84 15.42 24.93
CA LEU A 298 0.53 15.59 25.42
C LEU A 298 0.63 16.79 26.38
N GLY A 299 -0.04 17.90 26.02
CA GLY A 299 -0.16 19.13 26.82
C GLY A 299 -0.72 18.93 28.23
N ARG A 300 -1.51 17.87 28.46
CA ARG A 300 -2.08 17.56 29.78
C ARG A 300 -1.12 16.84 30.72
N LEU A 301 -0.01 16.28 30.21
CA LEU A 301 1.00 15.65 31.07
C LEU A 301 1.81 16.71 31.83
N PRO A 302 2.20 16.47 33.09
CA PRO A 302 3.12 17.35 33.81
C PRO A 302 4.54 17.26 33.23
N GLY A 303 5.34 18.31 33.42
CA GLY A 303 6.76 18.32 33.05
C GLY A 303 7.15 19.45 32.11
N THR A 304 8.43 19.44 31.71
CA THR A 304 9.04 20.43 30.83
C THR A 304 8.71 20.11 29.38
N ARG A 305 8.30 21.11 28.60
CA ARG A 305 8.03 20.96 27.17
C ARG A 305 9.33 20.98 26.39
N LEU A 306 9.42 20.10 25.41
CA LEU A 306 10.50 20.04 24.42
C LEU A 306 9.86 20.10 23.04
N ASP A 307 10.45 20.86 22.13
CA ASP A 307 9.97 20.93 20.76
C ASP A 307 11.11 21.15 19.77
N CYS A 308 10.86 20.75 18.53
CA CYS A 308 11.64 21.11 17.37
C CYS A 308 10.74 21.22 16.13
N ARG A 309 11.32 21.53 14.97
CA ARG A 309 10.59 21.61 13.71
C ARG A 309 11.01 20.48 12.78
N SER A 310 10.01 19.88 12.13
CA SER A 310 10.19 19.00 10.99
C SER A 310 10.67 19.79 9.76
N VAL A 311 11.06 19.08 8.70
CA VAL A 311 11.54 19.74 7.47
C VAL A 311 10.41 20.53 6.79
N ALA A 312 9.16 20.03 6.82
CA ALA A 312 8.01 20.78 6.32
C ALA A 312 7.45 21.79 7.35
N GLY A 313 8.18 22.05 8.45
CA GLY A 313 7.92 23.13 9.40
C GLY A 313 6.91 22.82 10.51
N ARG A 314 6.39 21.58 10.57
CA ARG A 314 5.49 21.14 11.64
C ARG A 314 6.25 20.97 12.96
N ILE A 315 5.57 21.18 14.08
CA ILE A 315 6.19 21.02 15.39
C ILE A 315 6.24 19.55 15.77
N VAL A 316 7.41 19.06 16.14
CA VAL A 316 7.59 17.78 16.84
C VAL A 316 7.63 18.11 18.32
N GLN A 317 6.73 17.53 19.12
CA GLN A 317 6.55 17.88 20.53
C GLN A 317 6.83 16.69 21.44
N ALA A 318 7.52 16.95 22.56
CA ALA A 318 7.72 15.99 23.62
C ALA A 318 7.55 16.64 25.01
N VAL A 319 7.42 15.79 26.02
CA VAL A 319 7.34 16.19 27.43
C VAL A 319 8.35 15.40 28.24
N HIS A 320 9.17 16.11 29.00
CA HIS A 320 10.07 15.51 29.99
C HIS A 320 9.51 15.70 31.40
N LEU A 321 9.05 14.61 31.99
CA LEU A 321 8.75 14.52 33.41
C LEU A 321 10.03 14.12 34.15
N ALA A 322 10.62 15.04 34.89
CA ALA A 322 11.77 14.76 35.74
C ALA A 322 11.31 14.01 37.00
N GLY A 323 12.04 12.95 37.35
CA GLY A 323 11.76 12.13 38.53
C GLY A 323 13.01 11.46 39.09
N SER A 324 12.86 10.76 40.20
CA SER A 324 13.94 10.05 40.90
C SER A 324 14.17 8.64 40.38
N ASP A 325 13.22 8.06 39.64
CA ASP A 325 13.33 6.74 39.04
C ASP A 325 14.22 6.76 37.77
N ARG A 326 14.44 5.59 37.17
CA ARG A 326 15.18 5.44 35.92
C ARG A 326 14.47 6.17 34.78
N ALA A 327 15.21 7.01 34.06
CA ALA A 327 14.69 7.71 32.89
C ALA A 327 14.32 6.72 31.77
N VAL A 328 13.09 6.85 31.24
CA VAL A 328 12.60 6.07 30.10
C VAL A 328 12.09 7.00 29.00
N LEU A 329 12.47 6.74 27.74
CA LEU A 329 11.85 7.35 26.57
C LEU A 329 10.71 6.45 26.08
N VAL A 330 9.53 7.04 25.88
CA VAL A 330 8.38 6.38 25.26
C VAL A 330 8.00 7.19 24.04
N SER A 331 8.20 6.63 22.84
CA SER A 331 7.94 7.32 21.59
C SER A 331 7.09 6.50 20.61
N ALA A 332 6.47 7.18 19.65
CA ALA A 332 5.66 6.59 18.60
C ALA A 332 5.57 7.50 17.37
N GLY A 333 4.96 6.97 16.31
CA GLY A 333 4.67 7.73 15.09
C GLY A 333 5.91 8.03 14.26
N GLN A 334 6.94 7.16 14.32
CA GLN A 334 8.07 7.20 13.38
C GLN A 334 7.59 6.88 11.96
N HIS A 335 6.79 5.82 11.82
CA HIS A 335 6.06 5.48 10.62
C HIS A 335 4.66 6.06 10.75
N ALA A 336 4.37 7.07 9.94
CA ALA A 336 3.20 7.90 10.16
C ALA A 336 1.87 7.22 9.83
N ASN A 337 1.89 6.18 8.99
CA ASN A 337 0.73 5.32 8.71
C ASN A 337 0.46 4.27 9.81
N GLU A 338 1.37 4.07 10.77
CA GLU A 338 1.18 3.18 11.93
C GLU A 338 0.47 3.91 13.08
N THR A 339 -0.80 4.24 12.87
CA THR A 339 -1.54 5.23 13.67
C THR A 339 -1.97 4.78 15.08
N SER A 340 -1.84 3.50 15.42
CA SER A 340 -2.14 3.00 16.78
C SER A 340 -1.10 3.39 17.83
N GLY A 341 0.15 3.62 17.41
CA GLY A 341 1.27 3.98 18.28
C GLY A 341 1.03 5.25 19.10
N PRO A 342 0.70 6.39 18.47
CA PRO A 342 0.41 7.64 19.19
C PRO A 342 -0.67 7.49 20.27
N VAL A 343 -1.74 6.73 19.99
CA VAL A 343 -2.80 6.42 20.96
C VAL A 343 -2.25 5.62 22.14
N GLY A 344 -1.49 4.55 21.84
CA GLY A 344 -0.88 3.68 22.84
C GLY A 344 0.07 4.43 23.77
N VAL A 345 0.96 5.26 23.21
CA VAL A 345 1.93 6.05 23.97
C VAL A 345 1.25 7.06 24.88
N LEU A 346 0.24 7.78 24.41
CA LEU A 346 -0.49 8.75 25.25
C LEU A 346 -1.25 8.06 26.39
N ARG A 347 -1.87 6.90 26.13
CA ARG A 347 -2.51 6.08 27.16
C ARG A 347 -1.50 5.58 28.20
N ALA A 348 -0.35 5.09 27.76
CA ALA A 348 0.72 4.61 28.63
C ALA A 348 1.30 5.78 29.46
N ALA A 349 1.58 6.92 28.83
CA ALA A 349 2.14 8.10 29.47
C ALA A 349 1.26 8.61 30.63
N ARG A 350 -0.07 8.66 30.46
CA ARG A 350 -1.00 9.04 31.54
C ARG A 350 -0.92 8.10 32.74
N ARG A 351 -0.75 6.80 32.51
CA ARG A 351 -0.60 5.80 33.59
C ARG A 351 0.75 5.89 34.27
N LEU A 352 1.81 6.05 33.48
CA LEU A 352 3.19 6.10 34.00
C LEU A 352 3.46 7.40 34.76
N ALA A 353 2.95 8.54 34.29
CA ALA A 353 3.12 9.84 34.96
C ALA A 353 2.43 9.91 36.34
N ALA A 354 1.49 9.03 36.64
CA ALA A 354 0.83 8.94 37.94
C ALA A 354 1.66 8.16 39.00
N ARG A 355 2.77 7.51 38.60
CA ARG A 355 3.63 6.76 39.52
C ARG A 355 4.55 7.71 40.28
N ALA A 356 4.72 7.45 41.58
CA ALA A 356 5.69 8.20 42.39
C ALA A 356 7.11 8.04 41.81
N GLY A 357 7.84 9.16 41.69
CA GLY A 357 9.21 9.18 41.18
C GLY A 357 9.36 9.02 39.66
N ALA A 358 8.26 8.93 38.89
CA ALA A 358 8.30 8.71 37.44
C ALA A 358 9.26 9.67 36.70
N HIS A 359 10.16 9.11 35.90
CA HIS A 359 11.11 9.85 35.10
C HIS A 359 10.96 9.46 33.61
N LEU A 360 10.28 10.30 32.83
CA LEU A 360 9.79 9.92 31.50
C LEU A 360 10.05 11.03 30.49
N VAL A 361 10.42 10.64 29.27
CA VAL A 361 10.29 11.49 28.08
C VAL A 361 9.22 10.87 27.19
N VAL A 362 8.21 11.65 26.80
CA VAL A 362 7.09 11.19 25.97
C VAL A 362 7.10 11.95 24.65
N LEU A 363 7.25 11.23 23.54
CA LEU A 363 7.26 11.77 22.18
C LEU A 363 6.24 11.00 21.32
N PRO A 364 4.96 11.41 21.31
CA PRO A 364 3.89 10.60 20.73
C PRO A 364 3.86 10.61 19.20
N LEU A 365 4.55 11.56 18.56
CA LEU A 365 4.55 11.73 17.11
C LEU A 365 5.90 12.22 16.60
N GLU A 366 6.74 11.29 16.15
CA GLU A 366 8.08 11.58 15.62
C GLU A 366 8.05 12.14 14.19
N ASN A 367 7.14 11.67 13.34
CA ASN A 367 7.02 12.06 11.93
C ASN A 367 5.71 12.82 11.65
N PRO A 368 5.57 14.09 12.07
CA PRO A 368 4.34 14.86 11.86
C PRO A 368 4.07 15.18 10.39
N ASP A 369 5.11 15.21 9.54
CA ASP A 369 4.96 15.51 8.11
C ASP A 369 4.32 14.32 7.36
N GLY A 370 4.84 13.11 7.58
CA GLY A 370 4.22 11.89 7.09
C GLY A 370 2.82 11.71 7.68
N TYR A 371 2.60 12.12 8.94
CA TYR A 371 1.30 11.96 9.59
C TYR A 371 0.23 12.83 8.93
N ALA A 372 0.56 14.09 8.64
CA ALA A 372 -0.33 14.97 7.88
C ALA A 372 -0.63 14.42 6.48
N LEU A 373 0.37 13.86 5.80
CA LEU A 373 0.18 13.16 4.53
C LEU A 373 -0.75 11.96 4.67
N HIS A 374 -0.59 11.15 5.71
CA HIS A 374 -1.47 10.01 5.98
C HIS A 374 -2.92 10.47 6.18
N ARG A 375 -3.16 11.55 6.94
CA ARG A 375 -4.51 12.09 7.13
C ARG A 375 -5.11 12.59 5.81
N ARG A 376 -4.31 13.25 4.95
CA ARG A 376 -4.74 13.65 3.60
C ARG A 376 -5.20 12.46 2.76
N LEU A 377 -4.39 11.41 2.67
CA LEU A 377 -4.71 10.24 1.85
C LEU A 377 -5.89 9.42 2.41
N ALA A 378 -6.00 9.35 3.75
CA ALA A 378 -7.07 8.65 4.43
C ALA A 378 -8.44 9.35 4.31
N ALA A 379 -8.48 10.64 3.94
CA ALA A 379 -9.74 11.36 3.74
C ALA A 379 -10.59 10.74 2.62
N ASP A 380 -9.96 10.37 1.50
CA ASP A 380 -10.64 9.71 0.37
C ASP A 380 -10.62 8.18 0.47
N ASN A 381 -9.60 7.63 1.12
CA ASN A 381 -9.32 6.20 1.11
C ASN A 381 -9.02 5.67 2.53
N PRO A 382 -9.99 5.65 3.45
CA PRO A 382 -9.74 5.40 4.88
C PRO A 382 -9.27 3.96 5.20
N ARG A 383 -9.48 3.00 4.29
CA ARG A 383 -9.17 1.58 4.49
C ARG A 383 -7.81 1.15 3.91
N HIS A 384 -7.14 2.02 3.17
CA HIS A 384 -5.86 1.70 2.53
C HIS A 384 -4.69 1.73 3.53
N MET A 385 -3.57 1.10 3.17
CA MET A 385 -2.34 1.09 3.96
C MET A 385 -1.53 2.40 3.91
N HIS A 386 -1.61 3.13 2.79
CA HIS A 386 -0.94 4.42 2.57
C HIS A 386 0.57 4.40 2.83
N HIS A 387 1.32 3.46 2.23
CA HIS A 387 2.78 3.39 2.46
C HIS A 387 3.52 4.65 2.04
N ALA A 388 3.00 5.43 1.09
CA ALA A 388 3.54 6.74 0.75
C ALA A 388 3.66 7.68 1.97
N ALA A 389 2.82 7.50 2.99
CA ALA A 389 2.82 8.28 4.22
C ALA A 389 3.64 7.67 5.37
N ARG A 390 4.27 6.50 5.17
CA ARG A 390 5.19 5.91 6.15
C ARG A 390 6.41 6.81 6.38
N TYR A 391 6.94 7.37 5.30
CA TYR A 391 8.23 8.06 5.21
C TYR A 391 8.15 9.53 5.65
N THR A 392 9.30 10.16 5.88
CA THR A 392 9.34 11.59 6.25
C THR A 392 9.07 12.49 5.04
N ALA A 393 8.97 13.82 5.24
CA ALA A 393 8.87 14.76 4.12
C ALA A 393 10.13 14.81 3.21
N LEU A 394 11.26 14.22 3.62
CA LEU A 394 12.41 13.98 2.75
C LEU A 394 12.28 12.67 1.95
N GLY A 395 11.32 11.81 2.28
CA GLY A 395 11.06 10.52 1.62
C GLY A 395 11.91 9.34 2.12
N ASP A 396 12.74 9.55 3.15
CA ASP A 396 13.49 8.49 3.82
C ASP A 396 12.70 7.83 4.96
N ASP A 397 13.09 6.60 5.28
CA ASP A 397 12.61 5.88 6.45
C ASP A 397 13.39 6.38 7.68
N LEU A 398 12.67 6.93 8.66
CA LEU A 398 13.29 7.58 9.82
C LEU A 398 14.19 6.61 10.62
N GLU A 399 13.85 5.32 10.64
CA GLU A 399 14.64 4.27 11.31
C GLU A 399 16.03 4.12 10.67
N HIS A 400 16.12 4.35 9.36
CA HIS A 400 17.33 4.14 8.54
C HIS A 400 18.15 5.42 8.36
N ARG A 401 17.68 6.55 8.91
CA ARG A 401 18.40 7.82 8.82
C ARG A 401 19.68 7.76 9.63
N GLN A 402 20.81 7.85 8.94
CA GLN A 402 22.09 8.01 9.63
C GLN A 402 22.15 9.39 10.31
N PRO A 403 22.61 9.48 11.57
CA PRO A 403 22.85 10.76 12.20
C PRO A 403 23.92 11.52 11.40
N PRO A 404 23.79 12.86 11.25
CA PRO A 404 24.80 13.62 10.55
C PRO A 404 26.17 13.41 11.19
N CYS A 405 27.17 13.07 10.37
CA CYS A 405 28.54 12.83 10.81
C CYS A 405 29.11 14.10 11.48
N THR A 406 29.19 14.12 12.81
CA THR A 406 29.78 15.25 13.54
C THR A 406 31.30 15.21 13.42
N ARG A 407 31.86 15.84 12.39
CA ARG A 407 33.28 16.26 12.40
C ARG A 407 33.47 17.35 13.45
N ARG A 408 33.64 16.97 14.72
CA ARG A 408 34.24 17.81 15.78
C ARG A 408 34.67 16.98 16.99
N ARG A 409 35.69 16.13 16.81
CA ARG A 409 36.67 15.87 17.87
C ARG A 409 37.64 17.05 17.87
N CYS A 410 37.39 18.06 18.71
CA CYS A 410 38.41 18.98 19.21
C CYS A 410 37.83 19.89 20.30
N GLY A 411 38.37 19.80 21.51
CA GLY A 411 38.54 20.93 22.42
C GLY A 411 37.41 21.29 23.39
N ARG A 412 37.59 20.85 24.64
CA ARG A 412 37.19 21.48 25.92
C ARG A 412 35.70 21.61 26.25
N GLY A 413 35.37 21.06 27.42
CA GLY A 413 34.01 20.90 27.91
C GLY A 413 33.29 22.18 28.31
N ARG A 414 31.97 22.15 28.12
CA ARG A 414 30.92 22.60 29.06
C ARG A 414 29.54 22.24 28.48
N SER A 415 28.70 21.62 29.31
CA SER A 415 27.23 21.54 29.23
C SER A 415 26.60 20.85 27.99
N SER A 416 26.47 19.52 28.07
CA SER A 416 25.74 18.65 27.16
C SER A 416 24.24 18.57 27.48
N ALA A 417 23.43 19.52 27.00
CA ALA A 417 21.96 19.43 27.06
C ALA A 417 21.19 20.20 25.96
N ARG A 418 21.80 20.52 24.80
CA ARG A 418 21.11 21.26 23.72
C ARG A 418 21.17 20.65 22.31
N HIS A 419 21.74 19.45 22.15
CA HIS A 419 21.81 18.79 20.84
C HIS A 419 21.57 17.28 20.98
N ARG A 420 20.36 16.90 21.39
CA ARG A 420 19.88 15.50 21.33
C ARG A 420 18.42 15.46 20.83
N CYS A 421 18.17 16.07 19.68
CA CYS A 421 16.95 15.82 18.91
C CYS A 421 17.19 14.86 17.73
N CYS A 422 18.40 14.28 17.65
CA CYS A 422 18.76 13.23 16.71
C CYS A 422 19.38 12.07 17.49
N MET A 423 18.58 11.08 17.91
CA MET A 423 19.08 9.74 18.17
C MET A 423 18.01 8.73 17.73
N SER A 424 18.38 8.01 16.66
CA SER A 424 17.86 6.70 16.30
C SER A 424 17.89 5.79 17.54
N THR A 425 16.73 5.24 17.88
CA THR A 425 16.66 4.02 18.67
C THR A 425 16.67 2.86 17.70
N ALA A 426 17.72 2.05 17.73
CA ALA A 426 17.68 0.71 17.13
C ALA A 426 16.68 -0.13 17.95
N THR A 427 15.41 -0.08 17.57
CA THR A 427 14.41 -1.06 17.99
C THR A 427 14.54 -2.27 17.09
N ALA A 428 15.02 -3.39 17.63
CA ALA A 428 14.98 -4.67 16.93
C ALA A 428 13.51 -5.11 16.81
N THR A 429 12.87 -4.69 15.73
CA THR A 429 11.63 -5.29 15.23
C THR A 429 12.03 -6.55 14.47
N PRO A 430 11.35 -7.70 14.64
CA PRO A 430 11.69 -8.90 13.87
C PRO A 430 11.61 -8.58 12.38
N PRO A 431 12.49 -9.16 11.54
CA PRO A 431 12.41 -8.99 10.10
C PRO A 431 11.00 -9.38 9.65
N MET A 432 10.37 -8.54 8.82
CA MET A 432 9.25 -9.00 8.01
C MET A 432 9.76 -10.17 7.18
N ASN A 433 9.46 -11.39 7.62
CA ASN A 433 9.74 -12.59 6.87
C ASN A 433 8.95 -12.53 5.56
N GLY A 434 9.66 -12.39 4.43
CA GLY A 434 9.20 -12.93 3.15
C GLY A 434 8.99 -11.97 1.97
N SER A 435 9.14 -10.66 2.10
CA SER A 435 9.09 -9.77 0.94
C SER A 435 10.49 -9.32 0.53
N GLY A 436 11.17 -10.13 -0.29
CA GLY A 436 12.12 -9.54 -1.24
C GLY A 436 11.39 -8.49 -2.10
N PRO A 437 12.11 -7.52 -2.70
CA PRO A 437 11.47 -6.50 -3.54
C PRO A 437 10.65 -7.19 -4.62
N LEU A 438 9.33 -7.02 -4.55
CA LEU A 438 8.41 -7.50 -5.57
C LEU A 438 8.50 -6.54 -6.76
N PRO A 439 8.62 -7.04 -8.00
CA PRO A 439 8.71 -6.18 -9.18
C PRO A 439 7.49 -5.24 -9.31
N ALA A 440 7.66 -4.13 -10.03
CA ALA A 440 6.59 -3.19 -10.39
C ALA A 440 5.36 -3.91 -10.98
N MET A 441 4.14 -3.46 -10.65
CA MET A 441 2.83 -4.11 -10.98
C MET A 441 2.53 -5.44 -10.26
N CYS A 442 3.51 -6.09 -9.63
CA CYS A 442 3.25 -7.30 -8.83
C CYS A 442 2.60 -7.02 -7.47
N ARG A 443 2.67 -5.77 -6.99
CA ARG A 443 2.15 -5.39 -5.66
C ARG A 443 0.65 -5.13 -5.72
N MET A 444 0.09 -4.91 -6.91
CA MET A 444 -1.34 -4.68 -7.14
C MET A 444 -2.23 -5.80 -6.57
N ALA A 445 -1.73 -7.03 -6.51
CA ALA A 445 -2.49 -8.18 -6.02
C ALA A 445 -2.20 -8.55 -4.55
N LEU A 446 -1.22 -7.90 -3.92
CA LEU A 446 -0.68 -8.25 -2.61
C LEU A 446 -1.08 -7.22 -1.55
N LYS A 447 -2.12 -7.56 -0.80
CA LYS A 447 -2.36 -6.99 0.52
C LYS A 447 -1.78 -7.96 1.54
N ALA A 448 -0.59 -7.67 2.06
CA ALA A 448 -0.06 -8.44 3.19
C ALA A 448 -0.93 -8.11 4.41
N GLY A 449 -1.71 -9.10 4.85
CA GLY A 449 -2.75 -8.94 5.86
C GLY A 449 -2.30 -8.17 7.10
N ARG A 450 -3.20 -7.33 7.61
CA ARG A 450 -3.04 -6.64 8.89
C ARG A 450 -2.91 -7.70 10.00
N TYR A 451 -1.84 -7.57 10.78
CA TYR A 451 -1.50 -8.27 12.03
C TYR A 451 -2.65 -9.03 12.72
N ARG A 452 -2.62 -10.37 12.64
CA ARG A 452 -3.04 -11.28 13.73
C ARG A 452 -2.20 -12.56 13.69
N ALA A 453 -1.05 -12.52 14.37
CA ALA A 453 -0.39 -13.71 14.87
C ALA A 453 0.19 -13.37 16.26
N ALA A 454 -0.70 -13.31 17.24
CA ALA A 454 -0.37 -13.47 18.65
C ALA A 454 -1.53 -14.23 19.30
N CYS A 455 -1.18 -15.29 20.03
CA CYS A 455 -2.04 -16.26 20.73
C CYS A 455 -2.56 -17.44 19.89
N SER A 456 -1.67 -18.43 19.71
CA SER A 456 -1.91 -19.79 20.22
C SER A 456 -0.75 -20.16 21.13
#